data_AF-A0AA35XEQ3-F1
#
_entry.id   AF-A0AA35XEQ3-F1
#
_cell.length_a   1.000
_cell.length_b   1.000
_cell.length_c   1.000
_cell.angle_alpha   90.00
_cell.angle_beta   90.00
_cell.angle_gamma   90.00
#
_symmetry.space_group_name_H-M   'P 1'
#
loop_
_entity.id
_entity.type
_entity.pdbx_description
1 polymer ?
#
loop_
_entity_poly.entity_id
_entity_poly.type
_entity_poly.pdbx_seq_one_letter_code
_entity_poly.pdbx_strand_id
1 'polypeptide(L)' 'MVQIGGVLEETPKPEIRVLEVQDDYGKFSVEPLEPGYGITLGNPMRRVLLTSIPGTAEAQ' A
#
# COMPACT_ATOMS: atom_id res chain seq x y z
N MET A 1 -6.43 -32.81 28.02
CA MET A 1 -7.13 -31.96 27.04
C MET A 1 -6.54 -30.57 27.19
N VAL A 2 -5.59 -30.20 26.32
CA VAL A 2 -5.06 -28.82 26.27
C VAL A 2 -5.76 -28.18 25.08
N GLN A 3 -6.70 -27.29 25.36
CA GLN A 3 -7.43 -26.54 24.36
C GLN A 3 -6.55 -25.36 23.95
N ILE A 4 -5.69 -25.56 22.96
CA ILE A 4 -4.97 -24.48 22.29
C ILE A 4 -5.96 -23.85 21.30
N GLY A 5 -6.92 -23.09 21.83
CA GLY A 5 -7.80 -22.25 21.04
C GLY A 5 -7.01 -21.04 20.54
N GLY A 6 -6.21 -21.23 19.50
CA GLY A 6 -5.66 -20.11 18.74
C GLY A 6 -6.82 -19.36 18.11
N VAL A 7 -7.17 -18.21 18.69
CA VAL A 7 -7.99 -17.22 18.00
C VAL A 7 -7.15 -16.78 16.80
N LEU A 8 -7.55 -17.18 15.60
CA LEU A 8 -7.06 -16.51 14.39
C LEU A 8 -7.65 -15.11 14.49
N GLU A 9 -6.87 -14.13 14.97
CA GLU A 9 -7.20 -12.73 14.73
C GLU A 9 -7.24 -12.55 13.23
N GLU A 10 -8.44 -12.57 12.64
CA GLU A 10 -8.62 -12.20 11.24
C GLU A 10 -8.11 -10.78 11.10
N THR A 11 -6.99 -10.61 10.39
CA THR A 11 -6.43 -9.29 10.18
C THR A 11 -7.48 -8.44 9.47
N PRO A 12 -7.79 -7.24 9.99
CA PRO A 12 -8.83 -6.43 9.39
C PRO A 12 -8.43 -6.13 7.95
N LYS A 13 -9.40 -6.23 7.03
CA LYS A 13 -9.15 -5.95 5.61
C LYS A 13 -8.51 -4.55 5.47
N PRO A 14 -7.39 -4.42 4.74
CA PRO A 14 -6.74 -3.13 4.58
C PRO A 14 -7.64 -2.19 3.76
N GLU A 15 -7.82 -0.98 4.28
CA GLU A 15 -8.53 0.10 3.62
C GLU A 15 -7.54 1.09 3.04
N ILE A 16 -7.86 1.62 1.85
CA ILE A 16 -7.10 2.70 1.23
C ILE A 16 -7.88 3.99 1.45
N ARG A 17 -7.26 4.97 2.12
CA ARG A 17 -7.81 6.32 2.27
C ARG A 17 -6.99 7.31 1.45
N VAL A 18 -7.68 8.20 0.76
CA VAL A 18 -7.06 9.36 0.11
C VAL A 18 -6.99 10.47 1.14
N LEU A 19 -5.79 10.95 1.45
CA LEU A 19 -5.55 12.01 2.42
C LEU A 19 -5.52 13.39 1.76
N GLU A 20 -4.95 13.50 0.56
CA GLU A 20 -4.80 14.76 -0.15
C GLU A 20 -4.71 14.51 -1.66
N VAL A 21 -5.32 15.39 -2.45
CA VAL A 21 -5.22 15.40 -3.91
C VAL A 21 -5.08 16.84 -4.38
N GLN A 22 -4.05 17.09 -5.17
CA GLN A 22 -3.77 18.30 -5.92
C GLN A 22 -3.50 17.90 -7.38
N ASP A 23 -3.22 18.87 -8.25
CA ASP A 23 -3.04 18.63 -9.68
C ASP A 23 -1.80 17.74 -9.99
N ASP A 24 -0.74 17.85 -9.18
CA ASP A 24 0.53 17.12 -9.34
C ASP A 24 0.94 16.31 -8.10
N TYR A 25 0.14 16.34 -7.03
CA TYR A 25 0.43 15.66 -5.77
C TYR A 25 -0.76 14.86 -5.24
N GLY A 26 -0.50 13.62 -4.80
CA GLY A 26 -1.49 12.78 -4.15
C GLY A 26 -0.90 12.09 -2.92
N LYS A 27 -1.64 12.10 -1.81
CA LYS A 27 -1.27 11.43 -0.56
C LYS A 27 -2.29 10.36 -0.20
N PHE A 28 -1.82 9.15 0.06
CA PHE A 28 -2.66 7.98 0.35
C PHE A 28 -2.20 7.31 1.65
N SER A 29 -3.15 6.77 2.40
CA SER A 29 -2.91 5.93 3.59
C SER A 29 -3.48 4.54 3.35
N VAL A 30 -2.79 3.50 3.81
CA VAL A 30 -3.27 2.11 3.79
C VAL A 30 -3.14 1.53 5.19
N GLU A 31 -4.25 1.14 5.78
CA GLU A 31 -4.31 0.61 7.14
C GLU A 31 -5.53 -0.30 7.35
N PRO A 32 -5.47 -1.25 8.31
CA PRO A 32 -4.28 -1.67 9.03
C PRO A 32 -3.42 -2.62 8.17
N LEU A 33 -2.11 -2.60 8.40
CA LEU A 33 -1.16 -3.51 7.78
C LEU A 33 -0.40 -4.27 8.86
N GLU A 34 -0.11 -5.54 8.58
CA GLU A 34 0.78 -6.32 9.43
C GLU A 34 2.17 -5.67 9.50
N PRO A 35 2.87 -5.75 10.64
CA PRO A 35 4.23 -5.26 10.76
C PRO A 35 5.13 -5.77 9.63
N GLY A 36 5.86 -4.87 8.96
CA GLY A 36 6.74 -5.18 7.83
C GLY A 36 6.08 -5.10 6.44
N TYR A 37 4.75 -5.24 6.33
CA TYR A 37 4.06 -5.16 5.04
C TYR A 37 4.11 -3.77 4.40
N GLY A 38 4.32 -2.71 5.19
CA GLY A 38 4.51 -1.36 4.66
C GLY A 38 5.66 -1.27 3.66
N ILE A 39 6.76 -1.99 3.89
CA ILE A 39 7.90 -2.03 2.94
C ILE A 39 7.61 -2.98 1.79
N THR A 40 7.02 -4.15 2.08
CA THR A 40 6.65 -5.16 1.09
C THR A 40 5.70 -4.61 0.03
N LEU A 41 4.78 -3.72 0.40
CA LEU A 41 3.87 -3.05 -0.53
C LEU A 41 4.45 -1.73 -1.05
N GLY A 42 5.01 -0.89 -0.17
CA GLY A 42 5.45 0.46 -0.52
C GLY A 42 6.59 0.52 -1.54
N ASN A 43 7.62 -0.34 -1.42
CA ASN A 43 8.75 -0.33 -2.35
C ASN A 43 8.33 -0.73 -3.78
N PRO A 44 7.60 -1.84 -3.99
CA PRO A 44 7.06 -2.17 -5.30
C PRO A 44 6.12 -1.10 -5.85
N MET A 45 5.22 -0.54 -5.04
CA MET A 45 4.30 0.52 -5.48
C MET A 45 5.06 1.75 -5.98
N ARG A 46 6.11 2.19 -5.27
CA ARG A 46 6.98 3.28 -5.74
C ARG A 46 7.58 2.99 -7.10
N ARG A 47 8.03 1.75 -7.34
CA ARG A 47 8.61 1.36 -8.63
C ARG A 47 7.57 1.39 -9.74
N VAL A 48 6.41 0.76 -9.53
CA VAL A 48 5.31 0.72 -10.52
C VAL A 48 4.85 2.13 -10.88
N LEU A 49 4.66 3.01 -9.89
CA LEU A 49 4.26 4.39 -10.13
C LEU A 49 5.30 5.18 -10.94
N LEU A 50 6.59 4.87 -10.82
CA LEU A 50 7.65 5.56 -11.56
C LEU A 50 7.92 4.95 -12.96
N THR A 51 7.75 3.65 -13.13
CA THR A 51 8.21 2.95 -14.34
C THR A 51 7.09 2.45 -15.24
N SER A 52 5.89 2.27 -14.70
CA SER A 52 4.79 1.58 -15.39
C SER A 52 3.62 2.50 -15.74
N ILE A 53 3.69 3.77 -15.34
CA ILE A 53 2.73 4.77 -15.81
C ILE A 53 3.16 5.21 -17.21
N PRO A 54 2.35 4.94 -18.25
CA PRO A 54 2.68 5.38 -19.60
C PRO A 54 2.66 6.92 -19.66
N GLY A 55 3.76 7.49 -20.15
CA GLY A 55 3.90 8.91 -20.39
C GLY A 55 4.71 9.15 -21.66
N THR A 56 4.50 10.31 -22.28
CA THR A 56 5.33 10.78 -23.39
C THR A 56 6.34 11.78 -22.83
N ALA A 57 7.62 11.53 -23.06
CA ALA A 57 8.68 12.52 -22.89
C ALA A 57 9.27 12.80 -24.27
N GLU A 58 9.46 14.07 -24.61
CA GLU A 58 10.23 14.45 -25.79
C GLU A 58 11.72 14.32 -25.44
N ALA A 59 12.44 13.49 -26.19
CA ALA A 59 13.89 13.39 -26.07
C ALA A 59 14.49 14.48 -26.96
N GLN A 60 15.03 15.54 -26.35
CA GLN A 60 15.79 16.60 -27.04
C GLN A 60 17.28 16.29 -27.06
#